data_AF-A0A2E7A913-F1
#
_entry.id   AF-A0A2E7A913-F1
#
_cell.length_a   1.000
_cell.length_b   1.000
_cell.length_c   1.000
_cell.angle_alpha   90.00
_cell.angle_beta   90.00
_cell.angle_gamma   90.00
#
_symmetry.space_group_name_H-M   'P 1'
#
loop_
_entity.id
_entity.type
_entity.pdbx_description
1 polymer ?
#
loop_
_entity_poly.entity_id
_entity_poly.type
_entity_poly.pdbx_seq_one_letter_code
_entity_poly.pdbx_strand_id
1 'polypeptide(L)' 'MFLGPDLIPFLMLALGAALFVGNGLAMLKPRPQPRSENELQRAPVGRSLLMVVVGLLASIWALATLVG' A
#
# COMPACT_ATOMS: atom_id res chain seq x y z
N MET A 1 27.88 -1.30 4.28
CA MET A 1 26.50 -1.85 4.28
C MET A 1 25.74 -1.16 3.16
N PHE A 2 25.05 -1.89 2.27
CA PHE A 2 24.60 -1.42 0.94
C PHE A 2 23.74 -0.13 0.94
N LEU A 3 23.08 0.25 2.04
CA LEU A 3 22.27 1.49 2.14
C LEU A 3 22.53 2.34 3.41
N GLY A 4 23.52 1.98 4.25
CA GLY A 4 23.90 2.77 5.43
C GLY A 4 22.70 3.22 6.32
N PRO A 5 22.66 4.49 6.78
CA PRO A 5 21.55 5.04 7.58
C PRO A 5 20.23 5.15 6.81
N ASP A 6 20.28 5.12 5.47
CA ASP A 6 19.12 5.31 4.59
C ASP A 6 18.39 4.00 4.28
N LEU A 7 18.87 2.87 4.80
CA LEU A 7 18.24 1.55 4.62
C LEU A 7 16.77 1.55 5.05
N ILE A 8 16.48 2.09 6.25
CA ILE A 8 15.11 2.12 6.77
C ILE A 8 14.21 3.02 5.91
N PRO A 9 14.59 4.27 5.57
CA PRO A 9 13.84 5.10 4.63
C PRO A 9 13.52 4.39 3.31
N PHE A 10 14.51 3.78 2.65
CA PHE A 10 14.27 3.09 1.37
C PHE A 10 13.34 1.89 1.50
N LEU A 11 13.45 1.10 2.57
CA LEU A 11 12.55 -0.03 2.83
C LEU A 11 11.12 0.46 3.10
N MET A 12 10.97 1.51 3.90
CA MET A 12 9.68 2.13 4.23
C MET A 12 9.02 2.72 2.98
N LEU A 13 9.81 3.36 2.11
CA LEU A 13 9.37 3.90 0.83
C LEU A 13 8.88 2.79 -0.11
N ALA A 14 9.68 1.75 -0.29
CA ALA A 14 9.33 0.61 -1.13
C ALA A 14 8.05 -0.09 -0.66
N LEU A 15 7.96 -0.33 0.66
CA LEU A 15 6.79 -0.97 1.27
C LEU A 15 5.54 -0.09 1.16
N GLY A 16 5.66 1.19 1.49
CA GLY A 16 4.55 2.14 1.39
C GLY A 16 4.03 2.29 -0.04
N ALA A 17 4.95 2.40 -1.01
CA ALA A 17 4.61 2.53 -2.42
C ALA A 17 3.92 1.26 -2.94
N ALA A 18 4.40 0.08 -2.56
CA ALA A 18 3.78 -1.20 -2.92
C ALA A 18 2.36 -1.34 -2.33
N LEU A 19 2.15 -0.94 -1.07
CA LEU A 19 0.83 -0.92 -0.44
C LEU A 19 -0.13 0.04 -1.15
N PHE A 20 0.33 1.25 -1.45
CA PHE A 20 -0.49 2.27 -2.13
C PHE A 20 -0.88 1.81 -3.54
N VAL A 21 0.10 1.41 -4.36
CA VAL A 21 -0.14 1.01 -5.75
C VAL A 21 -0.93 -0.30 -5.82
N GLY A 22 -0.57 -1.31 -5.03
CA GLY A 22 -1.24 -2.61 -5.06
C GLY A 22 -2.70 -2.53 -4.64
N ASN A 23 -3.00 -1.85 -3.54
CA ASN A 23 -4.39 -1.66 -3.10
C ASN A 23 -5.14 -0.68 -4.01
N GLY A 24 -4.50 0.40 -4.49
CA GLY A 24 -5.10 1.35 -5.42
C GLY A 24 -5.52 0.68 -6.74
N LEU A 25 -4.65 -0.14 -7.33
CA LEU A 25 -4.97 -0.91 -8.54
C LEU A 25 -6.08 -1.94 -8.29
N ALA A 26 -6.11 -2.58 -7.12
CA ALA A 26 -7.21 -3.48 -6.75
C ALA A 26 -8.55 -2.76 -6.63
N MET A 27 -8.56 -1.50 -6.19
CA MET A 27 -9.76 -0.65 -6.13
C MET A 27 -10.20 -0.14 -7.51
N LEU A 28 -9.26 0.13 -8.42
CA LEU A 28 -9.56 0.56 -9.79
C LEU A 28 -10.10 -0.58 -10.67
N LYS A 29 -9.58 -1.80 -10.46
CA LYS A 29 -10.05 -3.00 -11.15
C LYS A 29 -10.59 -4.02 -10.15
N PRO A 30 -11.74 -3.73 -9.51
CA PRO A 30 -12.36 -4.68 -8.61
C PRO A 30 -12.72 -5.94 -9.40
N ARG A 31 -12.51 -7.11 -8.78
CA ARG A 31 -12.81 -8.38 -9.42
C ARG A 31 -14.33 -8.52 -9.59
N PRO A 32 -14.83 -8.90 -10.79
CA PRO A 32 -16.26 -8.96 -11.04
C PRO A 32 -16.96 -10.18 -10.41
N GLN A 33 -16.22 -11.22 -10.00
CA GLN A 33 -16.81 -12.40 -9.34
C GLN A 33 -16.01 -12.81 -8.09
N PRO A 34 -16.71 -13.12 -6.99
CA PRO A 34 -16.13 -13.81 -5.85
C PRO A 34 -15.61 -15.21 -6.25
N ARG A 35 -14.53 -15.66 -5.62
CA ARG A 35 -13.87 -16.95 -5.88
C ARG A 35 -14.59 -18.12 -5.20
N SER A 36 -15.50 -17.86 -4.26
CA SER A 36 -16.21 -18.85 -3.43
C SER A 36 -17.62 -18.35 -3.11
N GLU A 37 -18.59 -19.26 -2.99
CA GLU A 37 -19.99 -18.95 -2.59
C GLU A 37 -20.08 -18.30 -1.20
N ASN A 38 -19.03 -18.44 -0.39
CA ASN A 38 -18.93 -17.88 0.97
C ASN A 38 -18.17 -16.53 1.03
N GLU A 39 -17.77 -15.98 -0.12
CA GLU A 39 -17.17 -14.64 -0.17
C GLU A 39 -18.26 -13.56 -0.21
N LEU A 40 -18.07 -12.49 0.56
CA LEU A 40 -19.00 -11.36 0.55
C LEU A 40 -19.16 -10.80 -0.87
N GLN A 41 -20.41 -10.58 -1.29
CA GLN A 41 -20.76 -9.89 -2.56
C GLN A 41 -20.10 -8.52 -2.71
N ARG A 42 -19.64 -7.91 -1.60
CA ARG A 42 -18.93 -6.64 -1.58
C ARG A 42 -17.72 -6.75 -0.66
N ALA A 43 -16.52 -6.61 -1.23
CA ALA A 43 -15.30 -6.50 -0.45
C ALA A 43 -15.40 -5.30 0.53
N PRO A 44 -14.87 -5.40 1.76
CA PRO A 44 -14.89 -4.30 2.74
C PRO A 44 -13.99 -3.16 2.26
N VAL A 45 -14.55 -2.28 1.40
CA VAL A 45 -13.88 -1.15 0.76
C VAL A 45 -13.19 -0.25 1.79
N GLY A 46 -13.79 -0.11 2.98
CA GLY A 46 -13.20 0.64 4.09
C GLY A 46 -11.85 0.09 4.57
N ARG A 47 -11.65 -1.23 4.57
CA ARG A 47 -10.38 -1.84 5.01
C ARG A 47 -9.27 -1.66 3.98
N SER A 48 -9.59 -1.79 2.69
CA SER A 48 -8.63 -1.51 1.61
C SER A 48 -8.25 -0.04 1.56
N LEU A 49 -9.20 0.88 1.77
CA LEU A 49 -8.92 2.32 1.78
C LEU A 49 -7.94 2.70 2.92
N LEU A 50 -8.09 2.11 4.10
CA LEU A 50 -7.15 2.31 5.20
C LEU A 50 -5.73 1.87 4.83
N MET A 51 -5.58 0.71 4.17
CA MET A 51 -4.27 0.22 3.74
C MET A 51 -3.61 1.14 2.69
N VAL A 52 -4.40 1.69 1.76
CA VAL A 52 -3.93 2.69 0.79
C VAL A 52 -3.42 3.94 1.50
N VAL A 53 -4.21 4.50 2.43
CA VAL A 53 -3.86 5.74 3.14
C VAL A 53 -2.60 5.55 4.00
N VAL A 54 -2.52 4.43 4.73
CA VAL A 54 -1.34 4.12 5.55
C VAL A 54 -0.09 3.96 4.68
N GLY A 55 -0.20 3.24 3.55
CA GLY A 55 0.90 3.10 2.60
C GLY A 55 1.36 4.44 2.01
N LEU A 56 0.41 5.33 1.70
CA LEU A 56 0.70 6.67 1.18
C LEU A 56 1.43 7.53 2.23
N LEU A 57 0.93 7.57 3.47
CA LEU A 57 1.55 8.32 4.55
C LEU A 57 2.98 7.83 4.84
N ALA A 58 3.17 6.50 4.88
CA ALA A 58 4.50 5.90 5.06
C ALA A 58 5.45 6.28 3.90
N SER A 59 4.96 6.28 2.66
CA SER A 59 5.75 6.68 1.49
C SER A 59 6.16 8.14 1.53
N ILE A 60 5.23 9.03 1.87
CA ILE A 60 5.49 10.47 1.98
C ILE A 60 6.53 10.74 3.09
N TRP A 61 6.37 10.10 4.25
CA TRP A 61 7.33 10.25 5.36
C TRP A 61 8.72 9.73 5.00
N ALA A 62 8.80 8.58 4.33
CA ALA A 62 10.06 8.01 3.88
C ALA A 62 10.76 8.89 2.83
N LEU A 63 10.00 9.44 1.87
CA LEU A 63 10.52 10.42 0.91
C LEU A 63 11.04 11.67 1.61
N ALA A 64 10.28 12.21 2.56
CA ALA A 64 10.68 13.40 3.31
C ALA A 64 11.99 13.16 4.08
N THR A 65 12.14 11.99 4.71
CA THR A 65 13.37 11.59 5.42
C THR A 65 14.56 11.38 4.50
N LEU A 66 14.32 11.01 3.23
CA LEU A 66 15.40 10.80 2.26
C LEU A 66 15.86 12.09 1.59
N VAL A 67 14.97 13.08 1.48
CA VAL A 67 15.21 14.35 0.78
C VAL A 67 15.62 15.48 1.74
N GLY A 68 15.18 15.44 3.00
CA GLY A 68 15.50 16.43 4.04
C GLY A 68 16.56 15.95 5.01
#